data_AF-A0A3L7SJZ7-F1
#
_entry.id   AF-A0A3L7SJZ7-F1
#
_cell.length_a   1.000
_cell.length_b   1.000
_cell.length_c   1.000
_cell.angle_alpha   90.00
_cell.angle_beta   90.00
_cell.angle_gamma   90.00
#
_symmetry.space_group_name_H-M   'P 1'
#
loop_
_entity.id
_entity.type
_entity.pdbx_description
1 polymer ?
#
loop_
_entity_poly.entity_id
_entity_poly.type
_entity_poly.pdbx_seq_one_letter_code
_entity_poly.pdbx_strand_id
1 'polypeptide(L)'
;MADPASLPADPTTAALVAALRRDGVEGPVLVVTTDDTAGGLAPVWAEAFARVGWHHRVRVLACPVDPAEIADVAADMITFAPGVIVVAAPPDVTAAVLGMAGADARPVVIWPSAQRTGAGSATPTD
;
A
#
# COMPACT_ATOMS: atom_id res chain seq x y z
N MET A 1 -31.82 14.89 -7.58
CA MET A 1 -31.15 15.37 -6.35
C MET A 1 -30.16 14.27 -5.98
N ALA A 2 -28.91 14.40 -6.42
CA ALA A 2 -27.88 13.40 -6.17
C ALA A 2 -27.26 13.69 -4.79
N ASP A 3 -27.19 12.67 -3.94
CA ASP A 3 -26.53 12.72 -2.64
C ASP A 3 -25.02 12.92 -2.83
N PRO A 4 -24.40 13.99 -2.30
CA PRO A 4 -23.00 14.32 -2.59
C PRO A 4 -21.98 13.77 -1.57
N ALA A 5 -22.31 12.82 -0.69
CA ALA A 5 -21.41 12.45 0.42
C ALA A 5 -21.07 10.96 0.58
N SER A 6 -21.68 10.05 -0.18
CA SER A 6 -21.26 8.65 -0.16
C SER A 6 -20.20 8.38 -1.24
N LEU A 7 -18.99 8.92 -1.06
CA LEU A 7 -17.83 8.33 -1.73
C LEU A 7 -17.71 6.90 -1.20
N PRO A 8 -17.80 5.86 -2.05
CA PRO A 8 -17.64 4.49 -1.59
C PRO A 8 -16.27 4.39 -0.92
N ALA A 9 -16.21 3.86 0.30
CA ALA A 9 -14.95 3.40 0.88
C ALA A 9 -14.25 2.58 -0.21
N ASP A 10 -13.08 3.07 -0.63
CA ASP A 10 -12.47 2.74 -1.92
C ASP A 10 -12.61 1.24 -2.23
N PRO A 11 -13.38 0.84 -3.27
CA PRO A 11 -13.77 -0.56 -3.49
C PRO A 11 -12.55 -1.47 -3.64
N THR A 12 -11.40 -0.90 -3.95
CA THR A 12 -10.12 -1.58 -4.11
C THR A 12 -9.58 -2.12 -2.78
N THR A 13 -9.70 -1.39 -1.65
CA THR A 13 -9.09 -1.83 -0.38
C THR A 13 -9.93 -2.91 0.30
N ALA A 14 -11.26 -2.79 0.28
CA ALA A 14 -12.14 -3.83 0.78
C ALA A 14 -12.01 -5.13 -0.03
N ALA A 15 -11.88 -5.02 -1.37
CA ALA A 15 -11.61 -6.15 -2.24
C ALA A 15 -10.26 -6.80 -1.96
N LEU A 16 -9.23 -6.00 -1.66
CA LEU A 16 -7.91 -6.50 -1.23
C LEU A 16 -8.04 -7.35 0.04
N VAL A 17 -8.67 -6.82 1.09
CA VAL A 17 -8.84 -7.56 2.35
C VAL A 17 -9.64 -8.85 2.12
N ALA A 18 -10.67 -8.82 1.29
CA ALA A 18 -11.45 -10.00 0.94
C ALA A 18 -10.64 -11.02 0.11
N ALA A 19 -9.73 -10.59 -0.76
CA ALA A 19 -8.81 -11.46 -1.47
C ALA A 19 -7.81 -12.12 -0.52
N LEU A 20 -7.14 -11.33 0.33
CA LEU A 20 -6.18 -11.83 1.31
C LEU A 20 -6.82 -12.87 2.24
N ARG A 21 -8.03 -12.61 2.76
CA ARG A 21 -8.76 -13.60 3.59
C ARG A 21 -9.11 -14.88 2.83
N ARG A 22 -9.48 -14.79 1.55
CA ARG A 22 -9.76 -15.98 0.72
C ARG A 22 -8.51 -16.83 0.52
N ASP A 23 -7.36 -16.19 0.42
CA ASP A 23 -6.05 -16.86 0.27
C ASP A 23 -5.46 -17.31 1.63
N GLY A 24 -6.21 -17.17 2.72
CA GLY A 24 -5.78 -17.56 4.07
C GLY A 24 -4.73 -16.63 4.69
N VAL A 25 -4.54 -15.45 4.09
CA VAL A 25 -3.63 -14.43 4.59
C VAL A 25 -4.35 -13.55 5.58
N GLU A 26 -3.78 -13.40 6.76
CA GLU A 26 -4.30 -12.55 7.83
C GLU A 26 -3.25 -11.54 8.30
N GLY A 27 -3.73 -10.44 8.88
CA GLY A 27 -2.86 -9.43 9.48
C GLY A 27 -1.99 -10.01 10.60
N PRO A 28 -0.87 -9.36 10.97
CA PRO A 28 -0.64 -7.92 10.83
C PRO A 28 -0.17 -7.45 9.44
N VAL A 29 -0.50 -6.20 9.06
CA VAL A 29 -0.19 -5.62 7.73
C VAL A 29 0.90 -4.56 7.82
N LEU A 30 2.00 -4.73 7.09
CA LEU A 30 2.99 -3.67 6.90
C LEU A 30 2.74 -2.99 5.56
N VAL A 31 2.51 -1.68 5.56
CA VAL A 31 2.39 -0.87 4.35
C VAL A 31 3.68 -0.08 4.16
N VAL A 32 4.30 -0.20 2.98
CA VAL A 32 5.47 0.57 2.58
C VAL A 32 5.09 1.47 1.41
N THR A 33 5.30 2.77 1.57
CA THR A 33 4.90 3.80 0.59
C THR A 33 5.93 4.93 0.60
N THR A 34 5.95 5.77 -0.43
CA THR A 34 6.74 7.01 -0.47
C THR A 34 5.86 8.23 -0.15
N ASP A 35 6.45 9.34 0.26
CA ASP A 35 5.72 10.57 0.63
C ASP A 35 4.71 11.04 -0.44
N ASP A 36 5.12 11.04 -1.72
CA ASP A 36 4.28 11.37 -2.89
C ASP A 36 3.00 10.50 -3.01
N THR A 37 3.01 9.28 -2.48
CA THR A 37 1.91 8.30 -2.59
C THR A 37 1.17 8.07 -1.27
N ALA A 38 1.78 8.43 -0.15
CA ALA A 38 1.28 8.17 1.20
C ALA A 38 0.12 9.08 1.60
N GLY A 39 0.17 10.36 1.21
CA GLY A 39 -0.73 11.40 1.73
C GLY A 39 -2.23 11.11 1.50
N GLY A 40 -2.57 10.41 0.41
CA GLY A 40 -3.97 10.06 0.11
C GLY A 40 -4.38 8.63 0.51
N LEU A 41 -3.46 7.67 0.46
CA LEU A 41 -3.80 6.25 0.56
C LEU A 41 -3.59 5.66 1.97
N ALA A 42 -2.62 6.18 2.72
CA ALA A 42 -2.33 5.73 4.08
C ALA A 42 -3.55 5.78 5.04
N PRO A 43 -4.35 6.86 5.11
CA PRO A 43 -5.53 6.90 5.98
C PRO A 43 -6.62 5.92 5.54
N VAL A 44 -6.80 5.71 4.23
CA VAL A 44 -7.79 4.78 3.68
C VAL A 44 -7.46 3.34 4.02
N TRP A 45 -6.18 2.96 3.92
CA TRP A 45 -5.71 1.64 4.33
C TRP A 45 -5.81 1.42 5.83
N ALA A 46 -5.40 2.42 6.62
CA ALA A 46 -5.50 2.36 8.08
C ALA A 46 -6.94 2.09 8.53
N GLU A 47 -7.91 2.80 7.95
CA GLU A 47 -9.33 2.61 8.24
C GLU A 47 -9.81 1.21 7.82
N ALA A 48 -9.46 0.76 6.62
CA ALA A 48 -9.91 -0.54 6.11
C ALA A 48 -9.36 -1.72 6.92
N PHE A 49 -8.08 -1.69 7.30
CA PHE A 49 -7.47 -2.73 8.13
C PHE A 49 -8.02 -2.70 9.56
N ALA A 50 -8.21 -1.52 10.14
CA ALA A 50 -8.81 -1.38 11.46
C ALA A 50 -10.25 -1.96 11.51
N ARG A 51 -11.06 -1.73 10.46
CA ARG A 51 -12.43 -2.27 10.36
C ARG A 51 -12.50 -3.79 10.40
N VAL A 52 -11.46 -4.48 9.92
CA VAL A 52 -11.39 -5.95 9.93
C VAL A 52 -10.59 -6.52 11.11
N GLY A 53 -10.19 -5.66 12.06
CA GLY A 53 -9.45 -6.05 13.26
C GLY A 53 -7.97 -6.36 13.00
N TRP A 54 -7.42 -5.95 11.85
CA TRP A 54 -6.03 -6.19 11.52
C TRP A 54 -5.15 -5.05 12.03
N HIS A 55 -4.14 -5.40 12.82
CA HIS A 55 -3.07 -4.47 13.17
C HIS A 55 -2.32 -4.07 11.91
N HIS A 56 -2.04 -2.77 11.75
CA HIS A 56 -1.29 -2.27 10.62
C HIS A 56 -0.17 -1.32 11.06
N ARG A 57 0.90 -1.26 10.28
CA ARG A 57 1.98 -0.29 10.41
C ARG A 57 2.24 0.32 9.05
N VAL A 58 2.26 1.66 8.96
CA VAL A 58 2.58 2.38 7.72
C VAL A 58 3.99 2.94 7.83
N ARG A 59 4.80 2.70 6.79
CA ARG A 59 6.11 3.30 6.58
C ARG A 59 6.06 4.17 5.34
N VAL A 60 6.29 5.46 5.58
CA VAL A 60 6.43 6.48 4.55
C VAL A 60 7.91 6.75 4.41
N LEU A 61 8.46 6.43 3.25
CA LEU A 61 9.85 6.68 2.90
C LEU A 61 9.97 8.01 2.14
N ALA A 62 11.10 8.69 2.29
CA ALA A 62 11.41 9.88 1.52
C ALA A 62 11.55 9.56 0.01
N CYS A 63 11.49 10.60 -0.83
CA CYS A 63 11.84 10.49 -2.24
C CYS A 63 12.88 11.56 -2.58
N PRO A 64 14.14 11.21 -2.92
CA PRO A 64 14.67 9.84 -3.05
C PRO A 64 14.75 9.11 -1.70
N VAL A 65 14.62 7.78 -1.73
CA VAL A 65 14.72 6.92 -0.54
C VAL A 65 16.17 6.81 -0.07
N ASP A 66 16.40 6.99 1.22
CA ASP A 66 17.70 6.76 1.84
C ASP A 66 17.90 5.25 2.17
N PRO A 67 19.10 4.69 1.98
CA PRO A 67 19.39 3.29 2.34
C PRO A 67 19.08 2.96 3.81
N ALA A 68 19.20 3.91 4.73
CA ALA A 68 18.84 3.72 6.14
C ALA A 68 17.34 3.47 6.30
N GLU A 69 16.47 4.12 5.52
CA GLU A 69 15.03 3.90 5.58
C GLU A 69 14.65 2.50 5.10
N ILE A 70 15.36 1.95 4.10
CA ILE A 70 15.20 0.56 3.67
C ILE A 70 15.62 -0.41 4.79
N ALA A 71 16.70 -0.11 5.51
CA ALA A 71 17.12 -0.91 6.66
C ALA A 71 16.10 -0.89 7.81
N ASP A 72 15.47 0.26 8.06
CA ASP A 72 14.39 0.38 9.03
C ASP A 72 13.16 -0.45 8.61
N VAL A 73 12.79 -0.43 7.32
CA VAL A 73 11.73 -1.31 6.80
C VAL A 73 12.06 -2.78 7.02
N ALA A 74 13.31 -3.19 6.80
CA ALA A 74 13.75 -4.56 7.08
C ALA A 74 13.63 -4.91 8.57
N ALA A 75 14.04 -4.00 9.46
CA ALA A 75 13.90 -4.18 10.91
C ALA A 75 12.42 -4.27 11.33
N ASP A 76 11.53 -3.53 10.69
CA ASP A 76 10.09 -3.63 10.92
C ASP A 76 9.50 -4.95 10.44
N MET A 77 9.92 -5.46 9.29
CA MET A 77 9.48 -6.79 8.83
C MET A 77 9.81 -7.88 9.85
N ILE A 78 10.95 -7.76 10.54
CA ILE A 78 11.36 -8.71 11.58
C ILE A 78 10.55 -8.48 12.87
N THR A 79 10.52 -7.24 13.36
CA THR A 79 9.95 -6.93 14.69
C THR A 79 8.43 -6.91 14.72
N PHE A 80 7.78 -6.44 13.67
CA PHE A 80 6.33 -6.43 13.53
C PHE A 80 5.79 -7.76 13.00
N ALA A 81 6.65 -8.55 12.35
CA ALA A 81 6.33 -9.84 11.76
C ALA A 81 5.02 -9.81 10.95
N PRO A 82 4.91 -8.95 9.90
CA PRO A 82 3.70 -8.83 9.12
C PRO A 82 3.33 -10.17 8.47
N GLY A 83 2.05 -10.51 8.53
CA GLY A 83 1.44 -11.59 7.76
C GLY A 83 1.29 -11.23 6.28
N VAL A 84 1.28 -9.93 5.95
CA VAL A 84 1.29 -9.41 4.57
C VAL A 84 1.97 -8.05 4.48
N ILE A 85 2.69 -7.83 3.37
CA ILE A 85 3.32 -6.55 3.05
C ILE A 85 2.59 -5.94 1.85
N VAL A 86 2.17 -4.69 1.98
CA VAL A 86 1.57 -3.90 0.89
C VAL A 86 2.56 -2.83 0.47
N VAL A 87 2.88 -2.74 -0.82
CA VAL A 87 3.89 -1.82 -1.35
C VAL A 87 3.25 -0.87 -2.35
N ALA A 88 3.32 0.42 -2.08
CA ALA A 88 2.82 1.49 -2.94
C ALA A 88 3.93 2.53 -3.18
N ALA A 89 4.96 2.11 -3.89
CA ALA A 89 6.19 2.86 -4.06
C ALA A 89 6.72 2.73 -5.50
N PRO A 90 7.69 3.58 -5.91
CA PRO A 90 8.42 3.43 -7.16
C PRO A 90 9.01 2.02 -7.36
N PRO A 91 9.33 1.62 -8.61
CA PRO A 91 9.74 0.25 -8.94
C PRO A 91 11.05 -0.17 -8.25
N ASP A 92 11.98 0.75 -8.04
CA ASP A 92 13.24 0.56 -7.32
C ASP A 92 13.02 0.19 -5.85
N VAL A 93 12.19 0.95 -5.14
CA VAL A 93 11.77 0.64 -3.76
C VAL A 93 11.00 -0.68 -3.72
N THR A 94 10.11 -0.90 -4.68
CA THR A 94 9.32 -2.14 -4.78
C THR A 94 10.23 -3.36 -4.94
N ALA A 95 11.27 -3.27 -5.78
CA ALA A 95 12.24 -4.33 -5.96
C ALA A 95 13.04 -4.61 -4.69
N ALA A 96 13.44 -3.57 -3.94
CA ALA A 96 14.12 -3.74 -2.65
C ALA A 96 13.23 -4.47 -1.63
N VAL A 97 11.96 -4.06 -1.53
CA VAL A 97 10.99 -4.68 -0.61
C VAL A 97 10.71 -6.14 -0.98
N LEU A 98 10.57 -6.44 -2.27
CA LEU A 98 10.42 -7.83 -2.75
C LEU A 98 11.66 -8.68 -2.43
N GLY A 99 12.86 -8.12 -2.59
CA GLY A 99 14.10 -8.81 -2.24
C GLY A 99 14.16 -9.19 -0.76
N MET A 100 13.72 -8.30 0.13
CA MET A 100 13.64 -8.56 1.57
C MET A 100 12.56 -9.60 1.91
N ALA A 101 11.36 -9.43 1.36
CA ALA A 101 10.22 -10.32 1.64
C ALA A 101 10.39 -11.74 1.07
N GLY A 102 11.06 -11.85 -0.08
CA GLY A 102 11.36 -13.13 -0.73
C GLY A 102 12.27 -14.04 0.09
N ALA A 103 13.11 -13.47 0.96
CA ALA A 103 13.93 -14.24 1.88
C ALA A 103 13.11 -14.95 2.98
N ASP A 104 11.95 -14.39 3.34
CA ASP A 104 11.07 -14.87 4.42
C ASP A 104 9.79 -15.56 3.91
N ALA A 105 9.62 -15.72 2.59
CA ALA A 105 8.41 -16.23 1.95
C ALA A 105 7.11 -15.48 2.37
N ARG A 106 7.21 -14.18 2.66
CA ARG A 106 6.05 -13.37 3.05
C ARG A 106 5.24 -12.95 1.83
N PRO A 107 3.89 -12.96 1.91
CA PRO A 107 3.07 -12.48 0.80
C PRO A 107 3.23 -10.97 0.65
N VAL A 108 3.50 -10.53 -0.58
CA VAL A 108 3.65 -9.13 -0.95
C VAL A 108 2.58 -8.76 -1.96
N VAL A 109 1.87 -7.67 -1.71
CA VAL A 109 0.92 -7.06 -2.63
C VAL A 109 1.51 -5.77 -3.15
N ILE A 110 1.73 -5.70 -4.45
CA ILE A 110 2.14 -4.46 -5.12
C ILE A 110 0.88 -3.68 -5.44
N TRP A 111 0.67 -2.59 -4.72
CA TRP A 111 -0.42 -1.67 -4.99
C TRP A 111 0.04 -0.70 -6.08
N PRO A 112 -0.69 -0.56 -7.20
CA PRO A 112 -0.40 0.47 -8.16
C PRO A 112 -0.60 1.81 -7.46
N SER A 113 0.50 2.49 -7.11
CA SER A 113 0.48 3.91 -6.78
C SER A 113 -0.26 4.57 -7.93
N ALA A 114 -1.46 5.09 -7.66
CA ALA A 114 -2.39 5.54 -8.68
C ALA A 114 -1.61 6.17 -9.82
N GLN A 115 -1.64 5.55 -11.01
CA GLN A 115 -1.21 6.26 -12.20
C GLN A 115 -1.93 7.58 -12.11
N ARG A 116 -1.17 8.66 -11.93
CA ARG A 116 -1.69 10.02 -11.95
C ARG A 116 -2.55 10.03 -13.20
N THR A 117 -3.86 10.04 -13.05
CA THR A 117 -4.79 9.98 -14.17
C THR A 117 -4.63 11.31 -14.89
N GLY A 118 -3.59 11.41 -15.71
CA GLY A 118 -3.47 12.38 -16.78
C GLY A 118 -4.43 11.98 -17.88
N ALA A 119 -5.71 11.77 -17.55
CA ALA A 119 -6.80 11.85 -18.51
C ALA A 119 -7.19 13.32 -18.63
N GLY A 120 -6.22 14.14 -19.05
CA GLY A 120 -6.51 15.33 -19.82
C GLY A 120 -6.32 14.93 -21.26
N SER A 121 -7.29 14.19 -21.82
CA SER A 121 -7.43 14.07 -23.27
C SER A 121 -7.64 15.47 -23.80
N ALA A 122 -6.56 16.18 -24.15
CA ALA A 122 -6.64 17.35 -25.00
C ALA A 122 -7.10 16.83 -26.35
N THR A 123 -8.40 16.91 -26.58
CA THR A 123 -9.01 16.79 -27.90
C THR A 123 -8.26 17.70 -28.86
N PRO A 124 -7.65 17.22 -29.95
CA PRO A 124 -7.42 18.10 -31.07
C PRO A 124 -8.80 18.38 -31.68
N THR A 125 -9.35 19.54 -31.35
CA THR A 125 -10.41 20.18 -32.12
C THR A 125 -9.77 20.79 -33.36
N ASP A 126 -10.31 20.37 -34.51
CA ASP A 126 -10.21 20.94 -35.86
C ASP A 126 -8.83 20.91 -36.55
#